data_AF-A0A1M6B811-F1
#
_entry.id   AF-A0A1M6B811-F1
#
_cell.length_a   1.000
_cell.length_b   1.000
_cell.length_c   1.000
_cell.angle_alpha   90.00
_cell.angle_beta   90.00
_cell.angle_gamma   90.00
#
_symmetry.space_group_name_H-M   'P 1'
#
loop_
_entity.id
_entity.type
_entity.pdbx_description
1 polymer ?
#
loop_
_entity_poly.entity_id
_entity_poly.type
_entity_poly.pdbx_seq_one_letter_code
_entity_poly.pdbx_strand_id
1 'polypeptide(L)'
;MVNSRRNLIMIIIALSIVVVLSNAITAQYISYKVESKIRMEMEGISHQIAQIQRQNRSNVNYVNYERDKKWDDVMSPTELAQYLDIELDQVYHIINNKGSGIPYICIDDAYRFGKDAINEWLTSEKSIIINSIR
;
A
#
# COMPACT_ATOMS: atom_id res chain seq x y z
N MET A 1 -46.10 -32.31 -8.16
CA MET A 1 -45.22 -32.59 -6.99
C MET A 1 -43.73 -32.70 -7.36
N VAL A 2 -43.36 -33.34 -8.49
CA VAL A 2 -41.94 -33.49 -8.93
C VAL A 2 -41.26 -32.16 -9.30
N ASN A 3 -41.96 -31.22 -9.95
CA ASN A 3 -41.40 -29.89 -10.30
C ASN A 3 -41.03 -29.04 -9.08
N SER A 4 -41.84 -29.04 -8.01
CA SER A 4 -41.51 -28.29 -6.79
C SER A 4 -40.23 -28.79 -6.12
N ARG A 5 -39.97 -30.11 -6.14
CA ARG A 5 -38.72 -30.67 -5.60
C ARG A 5 -37.50 -30.27 -6.42
N ARG A 6 -37.60 -30.28 -7.74
CA ARG A 6 -36.53 -29.80 -8.64
C ARG A 6 -36.24 -28.31 -8.46
N ASN A 7 -37.28 -27.48 -8.36
CA ASN A 7 -37.11 -26.04 -8.11
C ASN A 7 -36.45 -25.78 -6.75
N LEU A 8 -36.83 -26.54 -5.72
CA LEU A 8 -36.25 -26.40 -4.38
C LEU A 8 -34.76 -26.82 -4.37
N ILE A 9 -34.39 -27.88 -5.09
CA ILE A 9 -32.99 -28.29 -5.27
C ILE A 9 -32.19 -27.21 -6.00
N MET A 10 -32.74 -26.63 -7.08
CA MET A 10 -32.08 -25.55 -7.82
C MET A 10 -31.87 -24.29 -6.97
N ILE A 11 -32.83 -23.96 -6.10
CA ILE A 11 -32.71 -22.84 -5.16
C ILE A 11 -31.60 -23.12 -4.13
N ILE A 12 -31.52 -24.33 -3.58
CA ILE A 12 -30.45 -24.72 -2.64
C ILE A 12 -29.08 -24.61 -3.31
N ILE A 13 -28.94 -25.09 -4.55
CA ILE A 13 -27.68 -24.98 -5.30
C ILE A 13 -27.34 -23.51 -5.53
N ALA A 14 -28.29 -22.68 -5.99
CA ALA A 14 -28.07 -21.25 -6.19
C ALA A 14 -27.63 -20.54 -4.90
N LEU A 15 -28.32 -20.81 -3.78
CA LEU A 15 -27.95 -20.24 -2.47
C LEU A 15 -26.55 -20.70 -2.02
N SER A 16 -26.20 -21.96 -2.25
CA SER A 16 -24.86 -22.47 -1.92
C SER A 16 -23.75 -21.76 -2.70
N ILE A 17 -23.97 -21.47 -3.98
CA ILE A 17 -23.02 -20.72 -4.82
C ILE A 17 -22.87 -19.30 -4.29
N VAL A 18 -23.98 -18.63 -3.95
CA VAL A 18 -23.97 -17.27 -3.41
C VAL A 18 -23.18 -17.20 -2.09
N VAL A 19 -23.37 -18.17 -1.20
CA VAL A 19 -22.64 -18.24 0.08
C VAL A 19 -21.14 -18.42 -0.16
N VAL A 20 -20.74 -19.32 -1.06
CA VAL A 20 -19.32 -19.54 -1.39
C VAL A 20 -18.69 -18.28 -1.97
N LEU A 21 -19.35 -17.62 -2.93
CA LEU A 21 -18.85 -16.39 -3.54
C LEU A 21 -18.74 -15.24 -2.52
N SER A 22 -19.76 -15.09 -1.67
CA SER A 22 -19.77 -14.04 -0.63
C SER A 22 -18.63 -14.23 0.37
N ASN A 23 -18.38 -15.48 0.78
CA ASN A 23 -17.27 -15.82 1.66
C ASN A 23 -15.91 -15.56 0.99
N ALA A 24 -15.76 -15.89 -0.29
CA ALA A 24 -14.53 -15.65 -1.03
C ALA A 24 -14.21 -14.15 -1.17
N ILE A 25 -15.22 -13.32 -1.50
CA ILE A 25 -15.06 -11.86 -1.58
C ILE A 25 -14.70 -11.27 -0.22
N THR A 26 -15.40 -11.72 0.84
CA THR A 26 -15.13 -11.27 2.21
C THR A 26 -13.72 -11.65 2.66
N ALA A 27 -13.27 -12.88 2.37
CA ALA A 27 -11.94 -13.34 2.68
C ALA A 27 -10.86 -12.54 1.95
N GLN A 28 -11.07 -12.23 0.66
CA GLN A 28 -10.16 -11.37 -0.11
C GLN A 28 -10.06 -9.96 0.49
N TYR A 29 -11.19 -9.35 0.84
CA TYR A 29 -11.21 -8.02 1.46
C TYR A 29 -10.48 -7.99 2.81
N ILE A 30 -10.73 -8.98 3.67
CA ILE A 30 -10.05 -9.09 4.97
C ILE A 30 -8.56 -9.32 4.77
N SER A 31 -8.17 -10.25 3.89
CA SER A 31 -6.75 -10.55 3.61
C SER A 31 -6.01 -9.28 3.18
N TYR A 32 -6.60 -8.52 2.26
CA TYR A 32 -6.02 -7.27 1.77
C TYR A 32 -5.87 -6.20 2.85
N LYS A 33 -6.92 -6.03 3.67
CA LYS A 33 -6.91 -5.06 4.77
C LYS A 33 -5.92 -5.44 5.88
N VAL A 34 -5.78 -6.73 6.17
CA VAL A 34 -4.84 -7.22 7.17
C VAL A 34 -3.40 -7.09 6.66
N GLU A 35 -3.13 -7.46 5.41
CA GLU A 35 -1.79 -7.37 4.83
C GLU A 35 -1.27 -5.92 4.79
N SER A 36 -2.12 -4.98 4.36
CA SER A 36 -1.76 -3.55 4.35
C SER A 36 -1.46 -3.01 5.75
N LYS A 37 -2.26 -3.40 6.75
CA LYS A 37 -2.01 -3.03 8.14
C LYS A 37 -0.69 -3.62 8.68
N ILE A 38 -0.42 -4.90 8.42
CA ILE A 38 0.83 -5.55 8.83
C ILE A 38 2.04 -4.83 8.20
N ARG A 39 1.95 -4.49 6.91
CA ARG A 39 3.02 -3.80 6.19
C ARG A 39 3.28 -2.41 6.79
N MET A 40 2.22 -1.65 7.10
CA MET A 40 2.30 -0.36 7.77
C MET A 40 2.97 -0.44 9.15
N GLU A 41 2.55 -1.38 9.99
CA GLU A 41 3.14 -1.58 11.32
C GLU A 41 4.61 -1.99 11.21
N MET A 42 4.94 -2.89 10.29
CA MET A 42 6.31 -3.36 10.06
C MET A 42 7.24 -2.23 9.59
N GLU A 43 6.77 -1.36 8.69
CA GLU A 43 7.54 -0.20 8.26
C GLU A 43 7.73 0.82 9.38
N GLY A 44 6.68 1.09 10.17
CA GLY A 44 6.78 1.95 11.35
C GLY A 44 7.83 1.43 12.35
N ILE A 45 7.83 0.12 12.62
CA ILE A 45 8.82 -0.54 13.48
C ILE A 45 10.23 -0.44 12.87
N SER A 46 10.37 -0.73 11.57
CA SER A 46 11.66 -0.64 10.87
C SER A 46 12.25 0.77 10.95
N HIS A 47 11.42 1.79 10.78
CA HIS A 47 11.84 3.18 10.90
C HIS A 47 12.30 3.52 12.33
N GLN A 48 11.55 3.09 13.35
CA GLN A 48 11.95 3.28 14.76
C GLN A 48 13.27 2.56 15.08
N ILE A 49 13.46 1.33 14.60
CA ILE A 49 14.72 0.58 14.76
C ILE A 49 15.88 1.32 14.09
N ALA A 50 15.69 1.81 12.87
CA ALA A 50 16.72 2.57 12.15
C ALA A 50 17.10 3.86 12.89
N GLN A 51 16.13 4.56 13.49
CA GLN A 51 16.38 5.74 14.32
C GLN A 51 17.17 5.39 15.59
N ILE A 52 16.78 4.33 16.31
CA ILE A 52 17.49 3.85 17.50
C ILE A 52 18.93 3.43 17.15
N GLN A 53 19.13 2.74 16.02
CA GLN A 53 20.46 2.37 15.54
C GLN A 53 21.31 3.60 15.24
N ARG A 54 20.76 4.63 14.59
CA ARG A 54 21.46 5.90 14.33
C ARG A 54 21.83 6.62 15.63
N GLN A 55 20.93 6.64 16.62
CA GLN A 55 21.19 7.23 17.93
C GLN A 55 22.25 6.47 18.73
N ASN A 56 22.30 5.13 18.62
CA ASN A 56 23.34 4.31 19.26
C ASN A 56 24.64 4.21 18.43
N ARG A 57 24.68 4.74 17.21
CA ARG A 57 25.86 4.71 16.33
C ARG A 57 26.87 5.83 16.60
N SER A 58 26.63 6.71 17.57
CA SER A 58 27.48 7.87 17.89
C SER A 58 28.92 7.55 18.30
N ASN A 59 29.38 6.29 18.24
CA ASN A 59 30.76 5.93 18.59
C ASN A 59 31.39 4.76 17.82
N VAL A 60 30.85 4.32 16.68
CA VAL A 60 31.51 3.26 15.89
C VAL A 60 31.73 3.70 14.45
N ASN A 61 33.00 4.01 14.18
CA ASN A 61 33.56 4.31 12.87
C ASN A 61 33.54 3.03 12.02
N TYR A 62 32.40 2.70 11.41
CA TYR A 62 32.28 1.57 10.49
C TYR A 62 32.42 2.06 9.05
N VAL A 63 33.46 1.54 8.42
CA VAL A 63 33.78 1.62 7.00
C VAL A 63 32.52 1.42 6.15
N ASN A 64 32.32 2.35 5.22
CA ASN A 64 31.29 2.35 4.18
C ASN A 64 31.27 0.98 3.47
N TYR A 65 30.35 0.10 3.86
CA TYR A 65 29.81 -0.85 2.90
C TYR A 65 28.99 -0.02 1.92
N GLU A 66 29.35 -0.09 0.64
CA GLU A 66 28.63 0.53 -0.47
C GLU A 66 27.14 0.24 -0.32
N ARG A 67 26.41 1.18 0.26
CA ARG A 67 24.97 1.21 0.18
C ARG A 67 24.70 1.45 -1.30
N ASP A 68 24.24 0.43 -2.00
CA ASP A 68 23.94 0.52 -3.41
C ASP A 68 23.19 1.84 -3.67
N LYS A 69 23.78 2.71 -4.49
CA LYS A 69 23.27 4.06 -4.85
C LYS A 69 21.78 4.08 -5.26
N LYS A 70 21.22 2.91 -5.54
CA LYS A 70 19.82 2.65 -5.85
C LYS A 70 18.83 3.06 -4.73
N TRP A 71 19.27 3.09 -3.47
CA TRP A 71 18.38 3.41 -2.33
C TRP A 71 18.43 4.87 -1.86
N ASP A 72 19.47 5.64 -2.21
CA ASP A 72 19.63 7.00 -1.67
C ASP A 72 18.66 8.02 -2.31
N ASP A 73 18.13 7.74 -3.50
CA ASP A 73 17.20 8.63 -4.23
C ASP A 73 15.72 8.25 -4.11
N VAL A 74 15.39 7.23 -3.30
CA VAL A 74 14.01 6.74 -3.16
C VAL A 74 13.55 6.77 -1.71
N MET A 75 12.33 7.27 -1.50
CA MET A 75 11.67 7.36 -0.21
C MET A 75 10.89 6.07 0.08
N SER A 76 10.93 5.59 1.32
CA SER A 76 9.98 4.64 1.87
C SER A 76 8.59 5.29 2.07
N PRO A 77 7.50 4.51 2.27
CA PRO A 77 6.19 5.08 2.60
C PRO A 77 6.19 5.98 3.82
N THR A 78 7.02 5.69 4.83
CA THR A 78 7.18 6.56 6.00
C THR A 78 7.86 7.90 5.65
N GLU A 79 8.88 7.88 4.79
CA GLU A 79 9.53 9.10 4.32
C GLU A 79 8.63 9.89 3.37
N LEU A 80 7.81 9.22 2.56
CA LEU A 80 6.80 9.87 1.73
C LEU A 80 5.72 10.54 2.58
N ALA A 81 5.25 9.89 3.66
CA ALA A 81 4.29 10.45 4.60
C ALA A 81 4.84 11.76 5.20
N GLN A 82 6.10 11.75 5.62
CA GLN A 82 6.79 12.96 6.11
C GLN A 82 6.97 14.02 5.03
N TYR A 83 7.27 13.61 3.80
CA TYR A 83 7.46 14.51 2.67
C TYR A 83 6.17 15.25 2.26
N LEU A 84 5.05 14.54 2.29
CA LEU A 84 3.73 15.07 1.92
C LEU A 84 2.98 15.70 3.10
N ASP A 85 3.52 15.60 4.32
CA ASP A 85 2.87 16.02 5.57
C ASP A 85 1.50 15.34 5.78
N ILE A 86 1.46 14.02 5.61
CA ILE A 86 0.26 13.17 5.77
C ILE A 86 0.53 11.99 6.69
N GLU A 87 -0.53 11.33 7.14
CA GLU A 87 -0.43 10.12 7.94
C GLU A 87 0.03 8.92 7.09
N LEU A 88 0.78 7.99 7.68
CA LEU A 88 1.26 6.79 6.99
C LEU A 88 0.11 5.90 6.50
N ASP A 89 -1.03 5.89 7.21
CA ASP A 89 -2.21 5.14 6.79
C ASP A 89 -2.80 5.69 5.48
N GLN A 90 -2.76 7.01 5.28
CA GLN A 90 -3.19 7.69 4.07
C GLN A 90 -2.28 7.33 2.90
N VAL A 91 -0.97 7.22 3.13
CA VAL A 91 -0.03 6.71 2.11
C VAL A 91 -0.43 5.31 1.66
N TYR A 92 -0.65 4.37 2.59
CA TYR A 92 -1.09 3.04 2.22
C TYR A 92 -2.47 3.02 1.58
N HIS A 93 -3.39 3.90 1.99
CA HIS A 93 -4.68 4.05 1.34
C HIS A 93 -4.54 4.46 -0.12
N ILE A 94 -3.64 5.40 -0.42
CA ILE A 94 -3.35 5.87 -1.79
C ILE A 94 -2.72 4.75 -2.62
N ILE A 95 -1.72 4.04 -2.10
CA ILE A 95 -1.08 2.91 -2.79
C ILE A 95 -2.12 1.82 -3.12
N ASN A 96 -3.01 1.57 -2.17
CA ASN A 96 -4.03 0.52 -2.25
C ASN A 96 -5.19 0.89 -3.19
N ASN A 97 -5.43 2.18 -3.38
CA ASN A 97 -6.41 2.65 -4.34
C ASN A 97 -5.82 2.54 -5.76
N LYS A 98 -6.26 1.55 -6.53
CA LYS A 98 -5.85 1.33 -7.94
C LYS A 98 -6.07 2.54 -8.85
N GLY A 99 -6.90 3.50 -8.45
CA GLY A 99 -7.15 4.74 -9.18
C GLY A 99 -6.23 5.91 -8.81
N SER A 100 -5.33 5.77 -7.83
CA SER A 100 -4.48 6.90 -7.39
C SER A 100 -3.43 7.31 -8.42
N GLY A 101 -2.95 6.37 -9.23
CA GLY A 101 -1.91 6.62 -10.23
C GLY A 101 -0.59 7.09 -9.64
N ILE A 102 -0.38 6.95 -8.32
CA ILE A 102 0.85 7.39 -7.66
C ILE A 102 2.04 6.56 -8.20
N PRO A 103 3.14 7.21 -8.63
CA PRO A 103 4.29 6.48 -9.14
C PRO A 103 5.07 5.85 -8.00
N TYR A 104 5.20 4.53 -8.03
CA TYR A 104 6.02 3.77 -7.10
C TYR A 104 6.78 2.65 -7.82
N ILE A 105 7.87 2.21 -7.21
CA ILE A 105 8.61 1.01 -7.60
C ILE A 105 8.63 0.04 -6.42
N CYS A 106 8.55 -1.26 -6.70
CA CYS A 106 8.79 -2.28 -5.69
C CYS A 106 10.24 -2.74 -5.77
N ILE A 107 10.98 -2.59 -4.66
CA ILE A 107 12.33 -3.15 -4.51
C ILE A 107 12.30 -4.05 -3.28
N ASP A 108 12.65 -5.33 -3.45
CA ASP A 108 12.63 -6.36 -2.40
C ASP A 108 11.32 -6.38 -1.60
N ASP A 109 10.20 -6.45 -2.33
CA ASP A 109 8.82 -6.41 -1.79
C ASP A 109 8.44 -5.15 -1.00
N ALA A 110 9.28 -4.11 -1.02
CA ALA A 110 9.02 -2.85 -0.35
C ALA A 110 8.69 -1.73 -1.35
N TYR A 111 7.66 -0.94 -1.04
CA TYR A 111 7.29 0.23 -1.85
C TYR A 111 8.35 1.31 -1.73
N ARG A 112 8.72 1.92 -2.86
CA ARG A 112 9.69 3.00 -2.92
C ARG A 112 9.24 4.08 -3.90
N PHE A 113 9.52 5.32 -3.54
CA PHE A 113 9.02 6.50 -4.24
C PHE A 113 10.18 7.39 -4.64
N GLY A 114 10.38 7.56 -5.95
CA GLY A 114 11.34 8.54 -6.46
C GLY A 114 10.82 9.94 -6.19
N LYS A 115 11.64 10.79 -5.57
CA LYS A 115 11.23 12.17 -5.23
C LYS A 115 10.78 12.97 -6.44
N ASP A 116 11.49 12.85 -7.56
CA ASP A 116 11.15 13.54 -8.80
C ASP A 116 9.82 13.07 -9.39
N ALA A 117 9.57 11.75 -9.37
CA ALA A 117 8.33 11.17 -9.86
C ALA A 117 7.13 11.63 -9.01
N ILE A 118 7.28 11.70 -7.69
CA ILE A 118 6.26 12.23 -6.80
C ILE A 118 6.02 13.72 -7.07
N ASN A 119 7.07 14.51 -7.26
CA ASN A 119 6.93 15.93 -7.59
C ASN A 119 6.18 16.13 -8.90
N GLU A 120 6.53 15.37 -9.95
CA GLU A 120 5.83 15.41 -11.22
C GLU A 120 4.36 15.03 -11.08
N TRP A 121 4.07 13.95 -10.34
CA TRP A 121 2.71 13.50 -10.03
C TRP A 121 1.89 14.58 -9.32
N LEU A 122 2.41 15.19 -8.25
CA LEU A 122 1.75 16.31 -7.53
C LEU A 122 1.48 17.51 -8.43
N THR A 123 2.41 17.79 -9.35
CA THR A 123 2.27 18.92 -10.29
C THR A 123 1.20 18.61 -11.35
N SER A 124 1.13 17.36 -11.81
CA SER A 124 0.10 16.88 -12.73
C SER A 124 -1.30 16.92 -12.10
N GLU A 125 -1.43 16.53 -10.83
CA GLU A 125 -2.71 16.54 -10.09
C GLU A 125 -3.22 17.98 -9.85
N LYS A 126 -2.31 18.90 -9.49
CA LYS A 126 -2.63 20.34 -9.41
C LYS A 126 -3.05 20.92 -10.76
N SER A 127 -2.46 20.47 -11.87
CA SER A 127 -2.81 20.95 -13.21
C SER A 127 -4.22 20.53 -13.66
N ILE A 128 -4.72 19.39 -13.19
CA ILE A 128 -6.08 18.91 -13.45
C ILE A 128 -7.11 19.84 -12.76
N ILE A 129 -6.81 20.33 -11.56
CA ILE A 129 -7.71 21.25 -10.83
C ILE A 129 -7.77 22.62 -11.50
N ILE A 130 -6.65 23.12 -12.03
CA ILE A 130 -6.60 24.46 -12.68
C ILE A 130 -7.30 24.45 -14.06
N ASN A 131 -7.24 23.34 -14.80
CA ASN A 131 -7.90 23.23 -16.11
C ASN A 131 -9.41 22.96 -16.02
N SER A 132 -9.94 22.61 -14.84
CA SER A 132 -11.39 22.43 -14.62
C SER A 132 -12.12 23.75 -14.29
N ILE A 133 -11.40 24.86 -14.12
CA ILE A 133 -11.94 26.17 -13.69
C ILE A 133 -11.88 27.21 -14.83
N ARG A 134 -11.40 26.82 -16.02
CA ARG A 134 -11.28 27.71 -17.19
C ARG A 134 -12.23 27.30 -18.31
#